data_AF-A0A7J6KPX8-F1
#
_entry.id   AF-A0A7J6KPX8-F1
#
_cell.length_a   1.000
_cell.length_b   1.000
_cell.length_c   1.000
_cell.angle_alpha   90.00
_cell.angle_beta   90.00
_cell.angle_gamma   90.00
#
_symmetry.space_group_name_H-M   'P 1'
#
loop_
_entity.id
_entity.type
_entity.pdbx_description
1 polymer ?
#
loop_
_entity_poly.entity_id
_entity_poly.type
_entity_poly.pdbx_seq_one_letter_code
_entity_poly.pdbx_strand_id
1 'polypeptide(L)'
;MVNYFQLYRFASKYELSVIVFAVICAAAHGTAFPLFAYVFGDTLNDLGEGSDNVVDAVSKQCLYMVYIGIGAWGFSWAWHGIFTATASLQATRLKIRHFEAVLCQDIAWFDKISPAELPTRMTEDVTKVQQALGFRVGLFIMNMSMAIAGLTIGFIRGWQVCLVMLAATPVIIVSTTMMGIVLAKSSKISQTSYAKAGAYAEEALSSIRTVTAFGGQQREIERYSSALEQARLGGTKAGLYTGLSLGLTFGATYAAYALTIWYGGTLVRDGTINSWTGVPYTGGDIIAVFFSVLMATFGLGQAMPPIQIFQIGKASAGEIYRVIDEEVPIIETSIARQTTSTTSSSSTPPPPPVSFSKLSFCDVCFTYPSRPDVQVLSNVSFDITTGMKVAFVGESGSGKSTVMALLERFYDPVSG
;
A
#
# COMPACT_ATOMS: atom_id res chain seq x y z
N MET A 1 15.84 6.12 -3.73
CA MET A 1 14.65 5.69 -2.93
C MET A 1 13.95 6.94 -2.43
N VAL A 2 12.65 7.09 -2.71
CA VAL A 2 11.87 8.28 -2.34
C VAL A 2 11.62 8.30 -0.82
N ASN A 3 11.83 9.43 -0.17
CA ASN A 3 11.50 9.63 1.24
C ASN A 3 9.97 9.71 1.41
N TYR A 4 9.41 9.22 2.52
CA TYR A 4 7.96 9.21 2.73
C TYR A 4 7.33 10.61 2.60
N PHE A 5 7.96 11.64 3.16
CA PHE A 5 7.43 13.00 3.08
C PHE A 5 7.49 13.60 1.66
N GLN A 6 8.34 13.07 0.77
CA GLN A 6 8.36 13.51 -0.64
C GLN A 6 7.08 13.09 -1.38
N LEU A 7 6.31 12.12 -0.87
CA LEU A 7 5.01 11.77 -1.47
C LEU A 7 4.02 12.95 -1.42
N TYR A 8 4.18 13.88 -0.48
CA TYR A 8 3.33 15.07 -0.32
C TYR A 8 3.79 16.26 -1.18
N ARG A 9 4.74 16.09 -2.12
CA ARG A 9 5.29 17.21 -2.91
C ARG A 9 4.26 17.97 -3.75
N PHE A 10 3.14 17.35 -4.08
CA PHE A 10 2.04 17.97 -4.84
C PHE A 10 0.95 18.58 -3.94
N ALA A 11 1.16 18.56 -2.61
CA ALA A 11 0.23 19.11 -1.63
C ALA A 11 0.37 20.63 -1.54
N SER A 12 -0.77 21.31 -1.61
CA SER A 12 -0.85 22.73 -1.33
C SER A 12 -0.63 23.00 0.16
N LYS A 13 -0.22 24.22 0.50
CA LYS A 13 -0.05 24.66 1.90
C LYS A 13 -1.35 24.51 2.71
N TYR A 14 -2.50 24.75 2.08
CA TYR A 14 -3.80 24.53 2.70
C TYR A 14 -4.04 23.04 3.01
N GLU A 15 -3.85 22.16 2.03
CA GLU A 15 -3.99 20.71 2.26
C GLU A 15 -3.07 20.21 3.37
N LEU A 16 -1.83 20.70 3.43
CA LEU A 16 -0.90 20.35 4.51
C LEU A 16 -1.44 20.78 5.89
N SER A 17 -2.02 21.97 6.00
CA SER A 17 -2.63 22.42 7.28
C SER A 17 -3.82 21.56 7.70
N VAL A 18 -4.67 21.15 6.75
CA VAL A 18 -5.82 20.29 7.02
C VAL A 18 -5.36 18.86 7.36
N ILE A 19 -4.28 18.37 6.74
CA ILE A 19 -3.64 17.08 7.11
C ILE A 19 -3.13 17.13 8.55
N VAL A 20 -2.47 18.21 8.97
CA VAL A 20 -2.03 18.37 10.37
C VAL A 20 -3.22 18.33 11.33
N PHE A 21 -4.33 18.98 11.00
CA PHE A 21 -5.56 18.86 11.78
C PHE A 21 -6.09 17.42 11.83
N ALA A 22 -6.07 16.69 10.71
CA ALA A 22 -6.45 15.28 10.67
C ALA A 22 -5.55 14.38 11.50
N VAL A 23 -4.24 14.66 11.58
CA VAL A 23 -3.31 13.95 12.47
C VAL A 23 -3.74 14.10 13.94
N ILE A 24 -4.11 15.32 14.35
CA ILE A 24 -4.58 15.60 15.71
C ILE A 24 -5.90 14.86 15.98
N CYS A 25 -6.86 14.92 15.05
CA CYS A 25 -8.13 14.19 15.15
C CYS A 25 -7.94 12.67 15.21
N ALA A 26 -7.01 12.11 14.42
CA ALA A 26 -6.68 10.69 14.45
C ALA A 26 -6.08 10.29 15.80
N ALA A 27 -5.17 11.10 16.35
CA ALA A 27 -4.59 10.88 17.66
C ALA A 27 -5.66 10.96 18.76
N ALA A 28 -6.52 11.98 18.74
CA ALA A 28 -7.63 12.13 19.68
C ALA A 28 -8.59 10.94 19.63
N HIS A 29 -8.98 10.50 18.42
CA HIS A 29 -9.81 9.32 18.22
C HIS A 29 -9.18 8.06 18.83
N GLY A 30 -7.86 7.87 18.69
CA GLY A 30 -7.14 6.75 19.28
C GLY A 30 -7.22 6.68 20.81
N THR A 31 -7.40 7.81 21.49
CA THR A 31 -7.54 7.85 22.96
C THR A 31 -8.93 7.45 23.47
N ALA A 32 -9.94 7.41 22.59
CA ALA A 32 -11.34 7.22 22.99
C ALA A 32 -11.59 5.88 23.69
N PHE A 33 -11.07 4.77 23.17
CA PHE A 33 -11.24 3.45 23.78
C PHE A 33 -10.53 3.31 25.15
N PRO A 34 -9.26 3.74 25.30
CA PRO A 34 -8.63 3.79 26.61
C PRO A 34 -9.36 4.66 27.63
N LEU A 35 -9.88 5.83 27.23
CA LEU A 35 -10.70 6.68 28.09
C LEU A 35 -12.02 6.00 28.46
N PHE A 36 -12.66 5.32 27.51
CA PHE A 36 -13.84 4.51 27.78
C PHE A 36 -13.54 3.42 28.82
N ALA A 37 -12.44 2.68 28.68
CA ALA A 37 -12.04 1.64 29.64
C ALA A 37 -11.81 2.21 31.05
N TYR A 38 -11.23 3.40 31.15
CA TYR A 38 -11.06 4.12 32.42
C TYR A 38 -12.41 4.42 33.08
N VAL A 39 -13.34 5.07 32.37
CA VAL A 39 -14.67 5.43 32.88
C VAL A 39 -15.49 4.19 33.20
N PHE A 40 -15.32 3.13 32.41
CA PHE A 40 -15.97 1.84 32.65
C PHE A 40 -15.49 1.18 33.95
N GLY A 41 -14.20 1.28 34.26
CA GLY A 41 -13.67 0.87 35.56
C GLY A 41 -14.30 1.62 36.72
N ASP A 42 -14.41 2.95 36.63
CA ASP A 42 -15.05 3.77 37.67
C ASP A 42 -16.52 3.39 37.88
N THR A 43 -17.23 3.11 36.79
CA THR A 43 -18.63 2.66 36.86
C THR A 43 -18.77 1.33 37.62
N LEU A 44 -17.82 0.40 37.45
CA LEU A 44 -17.81 -0.87 38.17
C LEU A 44 -17.48 -0.69 39.66
N ASN A 45 -16.64 0.28 39.99
CA ASN A 45 -16.34 0.63 41.38
C ASN A 45 -17.58 1.22 42.07
N ASP A 46 -18.22 2.20 41.43
CA ASP A 46 -19.44 2.84 41.93
C ASP A 46 -20.56 1.81 42.18
N LEU A 47 -20.67 0.81 41.30
CA LEU A 47 -21.64 -0.29 41.45
C LEU A 47 -21.27 -1.27 42.58
N GLY A 48 -19.97 -1.51 42.79
CA GLY A 48 -19.47 -2.43 43.80
C GLY A 48 -19.55 -1.92 45.24
N GLU A 49 -19.48 -0.60 45.44
CA GLU A 49 -19.52 0.03 46.78
C GLU A 49 -20.93 0.13 47.39
N GLY A 50 -22.00 0.01 46.58
CA GLY A 50 -23.38 -0.12 47.10
C GLY A 50 -23.91 1.09 47.86
N SER A 51 -23.52 2.32 47.49
CA SER A 51 -24.00 3.55 48.13
C SER A 51 -25.48 3.88 47.82
N ASP A 52 -26.14 4.66 48.68
CA ASP A 52 -27.55 5.07 48.49
C ASP A 52 -27.79 5.88 47.19
N ASN A 53 -26.72 6.41 46.58
CA ASN A 53 -26.76 7.22 45.35
C ASN A 53 -26.12 6.53 44.12
N VAL A 54 -26.03 5.19 44.10
CA VAL A 54 -25.42 4.43 42.98
C VAL A 54 -26.01 4.81 41.62
N VAL A 55 -27.32 5.06 41.54
CA VAL A 55 -27.99 5.42 40.27
C VAL A 55 -27.45 6.74 39.72
N ASP A 56 -27.24 7.75 40.56
CA ASP A 56 -26.76 9.06 40.13
C ASP A 56 -25.27 9.01 39.73
N ALA A 57 -24.45 8.29 40.51
CA ALA A 57 -23.03 8.08 40.20
C ALA A 57 -22.85 7.37 38.85
N VAL A 58 -23.53 6.24 38.66
CA VAL A 58 -23.49 5.47 37.41
C VAL A 58 -24.06 6.27 36.23
N SER A 59 -25.15 7.02 36.43
CA SER A 59 -25.73 7.86 35.37
C SER A 59 -24.74 8.91 34.87
N LYS A 60 -23.95 9.51 35.77
CA LYS A 60 -22.90 10.46 35.41
C LYS A 60 -21.79 9.80 34.60
N GLN A 61 -21.36 8.60 34.96
CA GLN A 61 -20.34 7.85 34.19
C GLN A 61 -20.85 7.46 32.80
N CYS A 62 -22.12 7.03 32.70
CA CYS A 62 -22.78 6.75 31.42
C CYS A 62 -22.79 7.98 30.51
N LEU A 63 -23.05 9.18 31.04
CA LEU A 63 -22.96 10.42 30.26
C LEU A 63 -21.55 10.68 29.74
N TYR A 64 -20.50 10.44 30.54
CA TYR A 64 -19.13 10.56 30.05
C TYR A 64 -18.81 9.59 28.92
N MET A 65 -19.29 8.34 28.99
CA MET A 65 -19.15 7.38 27.89
C MET A 65 -19.84 7.87 26.61
N VAL A 66 -21.04 8.46 26.74
CA VAL A 66 -21.75 9.07 25.60
C VAL A 66 -20.94 10.22 24.99
N TYR A 67 -20.39 11.12 25.81
CA TYR A 67 -19.57 12.23 25.32
C TYR A 67 -18.28 11.76 24.64
N ILE A 68 -17.63 10.73 25.17
CA ILE A 68 -16.47 10.07 24.53
C ILE A 68 -16.89 9.49 23.18
N GLY A 69 -18.04 8.82 23.10
CA GLY A 69 -18.57 8.25 21.86
C GLY A 69 -18.87 9.30 20.78
N ILE A 70 -19.52 10.40 21.16
CA ILE A 70 -19.79 11.53 20.23
C ILE A 70 -18.48 12.16 19.75
N GLY A 71 -17.53 12.39 20.65
CA GLY A 71 -16.21 12.89 20.30
C GLY A 71 -15.45 11.95 19.36
N ALA A 72 -15.44 10.65 19.68
CA ALA A 72 -14.81 9.61 18.86
C ALA A 72 -15.40 9.57 17.45
N TRP A 73 -16.73 9.62 17.34
CA TRP A 73 -17.42 9.67 16.05
C TRP A 73 -17.02 10.91 15.24
N GLY A 74 -17.06 12.10 15.85
CA GLY A 74 -16.70 13.35 15.18
C GLY A 74 -15.24 13.39 14.72
N PHE A 75 -14.31 12.99 15.59
CA PHE A 75 -12.89 12.89 15.24
C PHE A 75 -12.64 11.84 14.16
N SER A 76 -13.28 10.67 14.27
CA SER A 76 -13.17 9.58 13.30
C SER A 76 -13.58 10.02 11.91
N TRP A 77 -14.75 10.65 11.81
CA TRP A 77 -15.25 11.18 10.55
C TRP A 77 -14.33 12.25 9.98
N ALA A 78 -13.86 13.18 10.81
CA ALA A 78 -12.99 14.28 10.39
C ALA A 78 -11.66 13.76 9.82
N TRP A 79 -10.91 12.93 10.57
CA TRP A 79 -9.61 12.47 10.08
C TRP A 79 -9.77 11.56 8.86
N HIS A 80 -10.76 10.65 8.85
CA HIS A 80 -10.96 9.70 7.76
C HIS A 80 -11.34 10.42 6.46
N GLY A 81 -12.28 11.36 6.54
CA GLY A 81 -12.72 12.18 5.42
C GLY A 81 -11.59 13.03 4.85
N ILE A 82 -10.85 13.73 5.72
CA ILE A 82 -9.73 14.58 5.29
C ILE A 82 -8.65 13.76 4.57
N PHE A 83 -8.12 12.71 5.20
CA PHE A 83 -7.04 11.93 4.60
C PHE A 83 -7.45 11.32 3.25
N THR A 84 -8.70 10.85 3.16
CA THR A 84 -9.23 10.28 1.90
C THR A 84 -9.37 11.35 0.82
N ALA A 85 -9.93 12.51 1.14
CA ALA A 85 -10.11 13.60 0.20
C ALA A 85 -8.77 14.17 -0.28
N THR A 86 -7.85 14.48 0.64
CA THR A 86 -6.54 15.02 0.27
C THR A 86 -5.75 14.02 -0.56
N ALA A 87 -5.77 12.73 -0.22
CA ALA A 87 -5.09 11.71 -1.01
C ALA A 87 -5.67 11.56 -2.41
N SER A 88 -7.00 11.67 -2.58
CA SER A 88 -7.63 11.65 -3.91
C SER A 88 -7.18 12.83 -4.76
N LEU A 89 -7.17 14.05 -4.20
CA LEU A 89 -6.73 15.26 -4.91
C LEU A 89 -5.26 15.16 -5.33
N GLN A 90 -4.40 14.68 -4.41
CA GLN A 90 -2.98 14.43 -4.67
C GLN A 90 -2.79 13.39 -5.79
N ALA A 91 -3.50 12.27 -5.72
CA ALA A 91 -3.44 11.21 -6.71
C ALA A 91 -3.89 11.68 -8.09
N THR A 92 -4.93 12.50 -8.18
CA THR A 92 -5.37 13.10 -9.44
C THR A 92 -4.29 13.99 -10.05
N ARG A 93 -3.67 14.89 -9.25
CA ARG A 93 -2.57 15.75 -9.74
C ARG A 93 -1.37 14.92 -10.18
N LEU A 94 -1.02 13.89 -9.40
CA LEU A 94 0.05 12.96 -9.74
C LEU A 94 -0.22 12.24 -11.06
N LYS A 95 -1.45 11.76 -11.27
CA LYS A 95 -1.85 11.07 -12.49
C LYS A 95 -1.74 11.97 -13.71
N ILE A 96 -2.19 13.23 -13.61
CA ILE A 96 -2.08 14.22 -14.69
C ILE A 96 -0.62 14.49 -15.02
N ARG A 97 0.22 14.80 -14.02
CA ARG A 97 1.65 15.08 -14.23
C ARG A 97 2.41 13.89 -14.79
N HIS A 98 2.10 12.69 -14.32
CA HIS A 98 2.71 11.47 -14.84
C HIS A 98 2.29 11.23 -16.30
N PHE A 99 1.03 11.45 -16.65
CA PHE A 99 0.56 11.34 -18.03
C PHE A 99 1.22 12.36 -18.95
N GLU A 100 1.30 13.62 -18.53
CA GLU A 100 2.01 14.67 -19.26
C GLU A 100 3.48 14.31 -19.48
N ALA A 101 4.17 13.82 -18.44
CA ALA A 101 5.57 13.41 -18.52
C ALA A 101 5.76 12.25 -19.52
N VAL A 102 4.89 11.24 -19.48
CA VAL A 102 4.92 10.11 -20.41
C VAL A 102 4.69 10.58 -21.86
N LEU A 103 3.72 11.47 -22.10
CA LEU A 103 3.46 12.00 -23.44
C LEU A 103 4.60 12.85 -24.01
N CYS A 104 5.46 13.40 -23.14
CA CYS A 104 6.60 14.20 -23.56
C CYS A 104 7.83 13.35 -23.91
N GLN A 105 7.85 12.05 -23.58
CA GLN A 105 8.99 11.17 -23.83
C GLN A 105 9.26 10.97 -25.32
N ASP A 106 10.53 10.74 -25.66
CA ASP A 106 10.95 10.42 -27.03
C ASP A 106 10.62 8.97 -27.42
N ILE A 107 10.63 8.67 -28.71
CA ILE A 107 10.27 7.33 -29.22
C ILE A 107 11.28 6.27 -28.73
N ALA A 108 12.54 6.64 -28.53
CA ALA A 108 13.55 5.73 -28.00
C ALA A 108 13.26 5.26 -26.56
N TRP A 109 12.59 6.09 -25.76
CA TRP A 109 12.06 5.68 -24.45
C TRP A 109 10.94 4.65 -24.58
N PHE A 110 9.99 4.88 -25.49
CA PHE A 110 8.87 3.96 -25.74
C PHE A 110 9.34 2.61 -26.28
N ASP A 111 10.41 2.56 -27.08
CA ASP A 111 10.98 1.31 -27.60
C ASP A 111 11.53 0.38 -26.49
N LYS A 112 11.85 0.93 -25.31
CA LYS A 112 12.36 0.15 -24.16
C LYS A 112 11.25 -0.42 -23.29
N ILE A 113 10.01 0.07 -23.43
CA ILE A 113 8.91 -0.24 -22.54
C ILE A 113 7.82 -0.97 -23.32
N SER A 114 7.23 -1.99 -22.71
CA SER A 114 6.09 -2.68 -23.32
C SER A 114 4.88 -1.74 -23.38
N PRO A 115 4.23 -1.55 -24.54
CA PRO A 115 3.03 -0.71 -24.66
C PRO A 115 1.88 -1.15 -23.73
N ALA A 116 1.81 -2.45 -23.41
CA ALA A 116 0.81 -3.01 -22.51
C ALA A 116 1.07 -2.69 -21.02
N GLU A 117 2.29 -2.30 -20.67
CA GLU A 117 2.70 -2.06 -19.28
C GLU A 117 2.34 -0.63 -18.82
N LEU A 118 2.39 0.35 -19.73
CA LEU A 118 2.17 1.76 -19.41
C LEU A 118 0.79 2.06 -18.79
N PRO A 119 -0.35 1.61 -19.35
CA PRO A 119 -1.66 1.92 -18.77
C PRO A 119 -1.85 1.33 -17.38
N THR A 120 -1.30 0.13 -17.17
CA THR A 120 -1.33 -0.60 -15.90
C THR A 120 -0.51 0.13 -14.84
N ARG A 121 0.74 0.50 -15.15
CA ARG A 121 1.60 1.30 -14.25
C ARG A 121 0.94 2.63 -13.87
N MET A 122 0.42 3.34 -14.87
CA MET A 122 -0.25 4.63 -14.66
C MET A 122 -1.44 4.57 -13.70
N THR A 123 -2.14 3.43 -13.63
CA THR A 123 -3.33 3.29 -12.78
C THR A 123 -2.99 2.63 -11.44
N GLU A 124 -2.27 1.52 -11.45
CA GLU A 124 -1.96 0.76 -10.25
C GLU A 124 -0.96 1.48 -9.34
N ASP A 125 0.13 2.02 -9.89
CA ASP A 125 1.17 2.64 -9.07
C ASP A 125 0.69 3.96 -8.46
N VAL A 126 -0.11 4.74 -9.20
CA VAL A 126 -0.77 5.92 -8.64
C VAL A 126 -1.74 5.53 -7.51
N THR A 127 -2.48 4.42 -7.67
CA THR A 127 -3.38 3.93 -6.62
C THR A 127 -2.61 3.48 -5.38
N LYS A 128 -1.45 2.83 -5.54
CA LYS A 128 -0.57 2.45 -4.41
C LYS A 128 -0.06 3.70 -3.67
N VAL A 129 0.33 4.75 -4.39
CA VAL A 129 0.71 6.05 -3.80
C VAL A 129 -0.47 6.70 -3.06
N GLN A 130 -1.66 6.69 -3.66
CA GLN A 130 -2.89 7.20 -3.03
C GLN A 130 -3.20 6.49 -1.71
N GLN A 131 -3.09 5.15 -1.68
CA GLN A 131 -3.32 4.38 -0.46
C GLN A 131 -2.31 4.71 0.64
N ALA A 132 -1.05 4.99 0.28
CA ALA A 132 -0.01 5.37 1.23
C ALA A 132 -0.14 6.79 1.80
N LEU A 133 -0.86 7.68 1.09
CA LEU A 133 -1.18 9.04 1.52
C LEU A 133 -2.55 9.16 2.21
N GLY A 134 -3.44 8.19 1.96
CA GLY A 134 -4.84 8.24 2.39
C GLY A 134 -5.08 7.82 3.83
N PHE A 135 -6.28 7.27 4.09
CA PHE A 135 -6.74 6.94 5.44
C PHE A 135 -5.81 5.96 6.21
N ARG A 136 -4.92 5.23 5.53
CA ARG A 136 -3.93 4.36 6.19
C ARG A 136 -2.98 5.14 7.11
N VAL A 137 -2.71 6.41 6.81
CA VAL A 137 -1.92 7.31 7.66
C VAL A 137 -2.65 7.60 8.97
N GLY A 138 -3.91 8.03 8.88
CA GLY A 138 -4.74 8.25 10.05
C GLY A 138 -4.96 6.98 10.87
N LEU A 139 -5.15 5.83 10.22
CA LEU A 139 -5.26 4.54 10.90
C LEU A 139 -4.00 4.20 11.70
N PHE A 140 -2.81 4.42 11.13
CA PHE A 140 -1.54 4.23 11.84
C PHE A 140 -1.43 5.13 13.07
N ILE A 141 -1.72 6.42 12.92
CA ILE A 141 -1.64 7.41 14.01
C ILE A 141 -2.65 7.09 15.11
N MET A 142 -3.89 6.77 14.75
CA MET A 142 -4.94 6.39 15.68
C MET A 142 -4.53 5.15 16.48
N ASN A 143 -4.02 4.10 15.81
CA ASN A 143 -3.58 2.87 16.45
C ASN A 143 -2.37 3.09 17.38
N MET A 144 -1.42 3.94 16.99
CA MET A 144 -0.30 4.31 17.85
C MET A 144 -0.74 5.13 19.06
N SER A 145 -1.66 6.06 18.88
CA SER A 145 -2.25 6.83 19.98
C SER A 145 -3.00 5.92 20.95
N MET A 146 -3.77 4.95 20.44
CA MET A 146 -4.45 3.94 21.26
C MET A 146 -3.47 3.10 22.07
N ALA A 147 -2.33 2.71 21.48
CA ALA A 147 -1.25 2.02 22.17
C ALA A 147 -0.65 2.85 23.32
N ILE A 148 -0.29 4.10 23.04
CA ILE A 148 0.33 4.99 24.01
C ILE A 148 -0.66 5.31 25.14
N ALA A 149 -1.89 5.69 24.80
CA ALA A 149 -2.92 6.04 25.79
C ALA A 149 -3.33 4.82 26.64
N GLY A 150 -3.50 3.65 26.03
CA GLY A 150 -3.85 2.41 26.74
C GLY A 150 -2.77 1.98 27.74
N LEU A 151 -1.49 2.03 27.37
CA LEU A 151 -0.41 1.76 28.30
C LEU A 151 -0.32 2.81 29.40
N THR A 152 -0.45 4.09 29.05
CA THR A 152 -0.39 5.20 30.01
C THR A 152 -1.48 5.05 31.08
N ILE A 153 -2.73 4.81 30.67
CA ILE A 153 -3.85 4.58 31.60
C ILE A 153 -3.64 3.31 32.42
N GLY A 154 -3.16 2.23 31.79
CA GLY A 154 -2.86 0.96 32.48
C GLY A 154 -1.83 1.14 33.61
N PHE A 155 -0.74 1.87 33.36
CA PHE A 155 0.28 2.13 34.38
C PHE A 155 -0.21 3.03 35.51
N ILE A 156 -1.01 4.06 35.19
CA ILE A 156 -1.57 4.97 36.20
C ILE A 156 -2.54 4.23 37.13
N ARG A 157 -3.44 3.41 36.58
CA ARG A 157 -4.47 2.70 37.34
C ARG A 157 -3.94 1.50 38.13
N GLY A 158 -3.01 0.75 37.54
CA GLY A 158 -2.46 -0.42 38.21
C GLY A 158 -1.22 -0.96 37.52
N TRP A 159 -0.08 -0.38 37.88
CA TRP A 159 1.22 -0.73 37.32
C TRP A 159 1.59 -2.20 37.53
N GLN A 160 1.22 -2.82 38.67
CA GLN A 160 1.53 -4.23 38.94
C GLN A 160 0.80 -5.18 37.98
N VAL A 161 -0.51 -4.97 37.78
CA VAL A 161 -1.31 -5.77 36.85
C VAL A 161 -0.93 -5.49 35.40
N CYS A 162 -0.63 -4.23 35.08
CA CYS A 162 -0.12 -3.83 33.79
C CYS A 162 1.19 -4.57 33.44
N LEU A 163 2.14 -4.68 34.37
CA LEU A 163 3.38 -5.42 34.17
C LEU A 163 3.16 -6.92 33.94
N VAL A 164 2.25 -7.55 34.67
CA VAL A 164 1.92 -8.97 34.46
C VAL A 164 1.33 -9.19 33.06
N MET A 165 0.43 -8.32 32.61
CA MET A 165 -0.15 -8.42 31.29
C MET A 165 0.88 -8.12 30.18
N LEU A 166 1.78 -7.16 30.40
CA LEU A 166 2.91 -6.89 29.51
C LEU A 166 3.88 -8.07 29.44
N ALA A 167 4.14 -8.76 30.56
CA ALA A 167 4.98 -9.96 30.57
C ALA A 167 4.34 -11.13 29.80
N ALA A 168 3.01 -11.22 29.76
CA ALA A 168 2.28 -12.20 28.96
C ALA A 168 2.20 -11.82 27.47
N THR A 169 2.34 -10.54 27.12
CA THR A 169 2.19 -10.01 25.75
C THR A 169 3.19 -10.64 24.75
N PRO A 170 4.49 -10.84 25.05
CA PRO A 170 5.42 -11.56 24.17
C PRO A 170 4.93 -12.96 23.77
N VAL A 171 4.27 -13.69 24.65
CA VAL A 171 3.72 -15.04 24.34
C VAL A 171 2.58 -14.94 23.33
N ILE A 172 1.71 -13.93 23.47
CA ILE A 172 0.65 -13.64 22.51
C ILE A 172 1.24 -13.24 21.15
N ILE A 173 2.29 -12.40 21.14
CA ILE A 173 2.96 -11.95 19.91
C ILE A 173 3.61 -13.13 19.19
N VAL A 174 4.35 -13.97 19.91
CA VAL A 174 5.03 -15.15 19.32
C VAL A 174 4.01 -16.14 18.77
N SER A 175 2.95 -16.45 19.51
CA SER A 175 1.90 -17.37 19.04
C SER A 175 1.17 -16.83 17.81
N THR A 176 0.80 -15.54 17.81
CA THR A 176 0.14 -14.88 16.67
C THR A 176 1.07 -14.82 15.44
N THR A 177 2.36 -14.55 15.64
CA THR A 177 3.35 -14.54 14.57
C THR A 177 3.51 -15.94 13.97
N MET A 178 3.58 -16.96 14.81
CA MET A 178 3.64 -18.36 14.38
C MET A 178 2.38 -18.74 13.58
N MET A 179 1.19 -18.34 14.03
CA MET A 179 -0.06 -18.51 13.29
C MET A 179 0.01 -17.85 11.91
N GLY A 180 0.50 -16.62 11.82
CA GLY A 180 0.67 -15.91 10.55
C GLY A 180 1.61 -16.65 9.58
N ILE A 181 2.72 -17.16 10.07
CA ILE A 181 3.69 -17.95 9.28
C ILE A 181 3.05 -19.27 8.80
N VAL A 182 2.37 -19.99 9.69
CA VAL A 182 1.68 -21.24 9.36
C VAL A 182 0.60 -20.99 8.31
N LEU A 183 -0.21 -19.95 8.48
CA LEU A 183 -1.28 -19.60 7.55
C LEU A 183 -0.72 -19.23 6.16
N ALA A 184 0.34 -18.43 6.10
CA ALA A 184 1.01 -18.07 4.84
C ALA A 184 1.59 -19.31 4.14
N LYS A 185 2.24 -20.20 4.88
CA LYS A 185 2.80 -21.45 4.34
C LYS A 185 1.70 -22.39 3.85
N SER A 186 0.62 -22.55 4.62
CA SER A 186 -0.56 -23.34 4.26
C SER A 186 -1.21 -22.82 2.99
N SER A 187 -1.42 -21.49 2.89
CA SER A 187 -1.96 -20.85 1.69
C SER A 187 -1.10 -21.11 0.46
N LYS A 188 0.23 -20.99 0.58
CA LYS A 188 1.16 -21.31 -0.50
C LYS A 188 1.09 -22.77 -0.94
N ILE A 189 1.03 -23.71 0.01
CA ILE A 189 0.88 -25.15 -0.30
C ILE A 189 -0.42 -25.38 -1.09
N SER A 190 -1.55 -24.89 -0.59
CA SER A 190 -2.83 -24.99 -1.27
C SER A 190 -2.76 -24.40 -2.69
N GLN A 191 -2.22 -23.19 -2.85
CA GLN A 191 -2.12 -22.54 -4.16
C GLN A 191 -1.25 -23.32 -5.15
N THR A 192 -0.08 -23.83 -4.71
CA THR A 192 0.82 -24.61 -5.58
C THR A 192 0.24 -25.96 -5.98
N SER A 193 -0.44 -26.66 -5.07
CA SER A 193 -1.08 -27.93 -5.39
C SER A 193 -2.26 -27.76 -6.35
N TYR A 194 -3.06 -26.70 -6.19
CA TYR A 194 -4.13 -26.36 -7.12
C TYR A 194 -3.62 -25.89 -8.48
N ALA A 195 -2.53 -25.12 -8.53
CA ALA A 195 -1.93 -24.68 -9.79
C ALA A 195 -1.50 -25.88 -10.67
N LYS A 196 -0.97 -26.94 -10.06
CA LYS A 196 -0.60 -28.17 -10.79
C LYS A 196 -1.82 -28.88 -11.39
N ALA A 197 -2.91 -28.99 -10.63
CA ALA A 197 -4.16 -29.58 -11.14
C ALA A 197 -4.77 -28.70 -12.24
N GLY A 198 -4.75 -27.37 -12.04
CA GLY A 198 -5.19 -26.38 -13.02
C GLY A 198 -4.43 -26.47 -14.34
N ALA A 199 -3.10 -26.64 -14.29
CA ALA A 199 -2.28 -26.81 -15.49
C ALA A 199 -2.66 -28.05 -16.32
N TYR A 200 -2.98 -29.18 -15.67
CA TYR A 200 -3.47 -30.37 -16.39
C TYR A 200 -4.84 -30.14 -17.02
N ALA A 201 -5.75 -29.46 -16.31
CA ALA A 201 -7.04 -29.10 -16.88
C ALA A 201 -6.88 -28.15 -18.07
N GLU A 202 -5.99 -27.16 -17.98
CA GLU A 202 -5.69 -26.21 -19.04
C GLU A 202 -5.10 -26.91 -20.28
N GLU A 203 -4.14 -27.82 -20.11
CA GLU A 203 -3.56 -28.63 -21.18
C GLU A 203 -4.64 -29.48 -21.90
N ALA A 204 -5.47 -30.18 -21.12
CA ALA A 204 -6.52 -31.03 -21.68
C ALA A 204 -7.61 -30.24 -22.41
N LEU A 205 -8.03 -29.08 -21.87
CA LEU A 205 -9.08 -28.24 -22.46
C LEU A 205 -8.57 -27.46 -23.68
N SER A 206 -7.34 -26.94 -23.64
CA SER A 206 -6.72 -26.27 -24.79
C SER A 206 -6.50 -27.24 -25.95
N SER A 207 -6.20 -28.50 -25.65
CA SER A 207 -5.98 -29.57 -26.63
C SER A 207 -7.17 -30.52 -26.78
N ILE A 208 -8.40 -30.04 -26.52
CA ILE A 208 -9.60 -30.91 -26.45
C ILE A 208 -9.82 -31.72 -27.72
N ARG A 209 -9.54 -31.15 -28.90
CA ARG A 209 -9.66 -31.86 -30.19
C ARG A 209 -8.75 -33.08 -30.24
N THR A 210 -7.52 -32.96 -29.77
CA THR A 210 -6.55 -34.07 -29.69
C THR A 210 -7.02 -35.12 -28.68
N VAL A 211 -7.45 -34.70 -27.49
CA VAL A 211 -7.96 -35.63 -26.46
C VAL A 211 -9.14 -36.43 -27.00
N THR A 212 -10.09 -35.79 -27.70
CA THR A 212 -11.24 -36.47 -28.30
C THR A 212 -10.86 -37.39 -29.47
N ALA A 213 -9.90 -36.98 -30.31
CA ALA A 213 -9.47 -37.76 -31.47
C ALA A 213 -8.81 -39.09 -31.08
N PHE A 214 -8.11 -39.12 -29.94
CA PHE A 214 -7.45 -40.31 -29.41
C PHE A 214 -8.28 -41.04 -28.32
N GLY A 215 -9.50 -40.59 -28.02
CA GLY A 215 -10.33 -41.20 -26.95
C GLY A 215 -9.71 -41.10 -25.55
N GLY A 216 -8.92 -40.06 -25.29
CA GLY A 216 -8.11 -39.89 -24.08
C GLY A 216 -8.83 -39.30 -22.87
N GLN A 217 -10.16 -39.11 -22.92
CA GLN A 217 -10.91 -38.39 -21.88
C GLN A 217 -10.72 -39.03 -20.49
N GLN A 218 -10.82 -40.35 -20.40
CA GLN A 218 -10.70 -41.07 -19.13
C GLN A 218 -9.30 -40.93 -18.52
N ARG A 219 -8.26 -40.93 -19.37
CA ARG A 219 -6.87 -40.73 -18.94
C ARG A 219 -6.65 -39.34 -18.36
N GLU A 220 -7.21 -38.30 -18.98
CA GLU A 220 -7.10 -36.94 -18.44
C GLU A 220 -7.90 -36.75 -17.14
N ILE A 221 -9.07 -37.40 -17.02
CA ILE A 221 -9.84 -37.44 -15.76
C ILE A 221 -9.00 -38.06 -14.64
N GLU A 222 -8.35 -39.20 -14.89
CA GLU A 222 -7.50 -39.86 -13.90
C GLU A 222 -6.27 -39.02 -13.53
N ARG A 223 -5.63 -38.39 -14.51
CA ARG A 223 -4.50 -37.49 -14.31
C ARG A 223 -4.88 -36.28 -13.45
N TYR A 224 -6.03 -35.67 -13.73
CA TYR A 224 -6.58 -34.55 -12.96
C TYR A 224 -6.99 -34.99 -11.55
N SER A 225 -7.67 -36.13 -11.41
CA SER A 225 -8.08 -36.70 -10.12
C SER A 225 -6.88 -37.01 -9.21
N SER A 226 -5.81 -37.59 -9.77
CA SER A 226 -4.55 -37.84 -9.03
C SER A 226 -3.88 -36.56 -8.53
N ALA A 227 -3.89 -35.49 -9.36
CA ALA A 227 -3.40 -34.18 -8.94
C ALA A 227 -4.27 -33.55 -7.84
N LEU A 228 -5.59 -33.70 -7.94
CA LEU A 228 -6.53 -33.26 -6.90
C LEU A 228 -6.36 -34.02 -5.59
N GLU A 229 -6.07 -35.33 -5.62
CA GLU A 229 -5.84 -36.10 -4.40
C GLU A 229 -4.57 -35.63 -3.67
N GLN A 230 -3.51 -35.28 -4.40
CA GLN A 230 -2.32 -34.64 -3.82
C GLN A 230 -2.68 -33.28 -3.19
N ALA A 231 -3.51 -32.48 -3.86
CA ALA A 231 -4.00 -31.21 -3.32
C ALA A 231 -4.86 -31.40 -2.08
N ARG A 232 -5.72 -32.43 -2.04
CA ARG A 232 -6.55 -32.80 -0.89
C ARG A 232 -5.69 -33.17 0.31
N LEU A 233 -4.69 -34.04 0.13
CA LEU A 233 -3.80 -34.45 1.21
C LEU A 233 -2.96 -33.29 1.75
N GLY A 234 -2.42 -32.45 0.84
CA GLY A 234 -1.70 -31.23 1.21
C GLY A 234 -2.59 -30.24 1.97
N GLY A 235 -3.80 -30.01 1.47
CA GLY A 235 -4.82 -29.14 2.06
C GLY A 235 -5.28 -29.62 3.44
N THR A 236 -5.52 -30.91 3.62
CA THR A 236 -5.90 -31.48 4.93
C THR A 236 -4.79 -31.29 5.97
N LYS A 237 -3.52 -31.54 5.60
CA LYS A 237 -2.37 -31.28 6.49
C LYS A 237 -2.23 -29.80 6.83
N ALA A 238 -2.31 -28.94 5.81
CA ALA A 238 -2.29 -27.49 5.98
C ALA A 238 -3.44 -26.99 6.88
N GLY A 239 -4.64 -27.53 6.72
CA GLY A 239 -5.79 -27.27 7.56
C GLY A 239 -5.56 -27.66 9.02
N LEU A 240 -5.00 -28.84 9.27
CA LEU A 240 -4.65 -29.29 10.62
C LEU A 240 -3.64 -28.35 11.29
N TYR A 241 -2.54 -27.99 10.61
CA TYR A 241 -1.56 -27.06 11.16
C TYR A 241 -2.16 -25.68 11.42
N THR A 242 -3.00 -25.19 10.52
CA THR A 242 -3.69 -23.91 10.67
C THR A 242 -4.62 -23.95 11.89
N GLY A 243 -5.44 -25.00 12.03
CA GLY A 243 -6.33 -25.20 13.17
C GLY A 243 -5.59 -25.31 14.50
N LEU A 244 -4.50 -26.06 14.56
CA LEU A 244 -3.66 -26.17 15.76
C LEU A 244 -3.02 -24.82 16.13
N SER A 245 -2.51 -24.08 15.15
CA SER A 245 -1.90 -22.77 15.39
C SER A 245 -2.92 -21.73 15.90
N LEU A 246 -4.15 -21.78 15.38
CA LEU A 246 -5.27 -20.94 15.82
C LEU A 246 -5.65 -21.28 17.26
N GLY A 247 -5.80 -22.57 17.58
CA GLY A 247 -6.10 -23.05 18.92
C GLY A 247 -5.03 -22.65 19.93
N LEU A 248 -3.74 -22.78 19.59
CA LEU A 248 -2.64 -22.36 20.46
C LEU A 248 -2.63 -20.84 20.70
N THR A 249 -2.92 -20.04 19.66
CA THR A 249 -2.94 -18.57 19.76
C THR A 249 -4.07 -18.09 20.66
N PHE A 250 -5.30 -18.60 20.45
CA PHE A 250 -6.42 -18.27 21.33
C PHE A 250 -6.23 -18.83 22.74
N GLY A 251 -5.70 -20.04 22.88
CA GLY A 251 -5.39 -20.64 24.18
C GLY A 251 -4.38 -19.81 24.97
N ALA A 252 -3.29 -19.38 24.34
CA ALA A 252 -2.29 -18.50 24.95
C ALA A 252 -2.90 -17.14 25.35
N THR A 253 -3.76 -16.59 24.51
CA THR A 253 -4.47 -15.32 24.78
C THR A 253 -5.40 -15.44 25.99
N TYR A 254 -6.23 -16.48 26.05
CA TYR A 254 -7.12 -16.71 27.20
C TYR A 254 -6.35 -17.05 28.48
N ALA A 255 -5.24 -17.79 28.39
CA ALA A 255 -4.37 -18.05 29.54
C ALA A 255 -3.76 -16.75 30.09
N ALA A 256 -3.33 -15.83 29.22
CA ALA A 256 -2.84 -14.51 29.61
C ALA A 256 -3.94 -13.68 30.29
N TYR A 257 -5.17 -13.72 29.78
CA TYR A 257 -6.31 -13.04 30.40
C TYR A 257 -6.63 -13.62 31.77
N ALA A 258 -6.69 -14.95 31.88
CA ALA A 258 -6.93 -15.64 33.14
C ALA A 258 -5.85 -15.31 34.19
N LEU A 259 -4.57 -15.29 33.79
CA LEU A 259 -3.46 -14.89 34.66
C LEU A 259 -3.63 -13.44 35.17
N THR A 260 -4.00 -12.52 34.28
CA THR A 260 -4.19 -11.11 34.61
C THR A 260 -5.34 -10.90 35.60
N ILE A 261 -6.49 -11.55 35.36
CA ILE A 261 -7.66 -11.47 36.25
C ILE A 261 -7.39 -12.16 37.57
N TRP A 262 -6.74 -13.33 37.57
CA TRP A 262 -6.38 -14.04 38.80
C TRP A 262 -5.45 -13.22 39.68
N TYR A 263 -4.37 -12.69 39.10
CA TYR A 263 -3.41 -11.85 39.84
C TYR A 263 -4.05 -10.54 40.31
N GLY A 264 -4.81 -9.85 39.46
CA GLY A 264 -5.56 -8.66 39.84
C GLY A 264 -6.55 -8.94 40.98
N GLY A 265 -7.27 -10.06 40.92
CA GLY A 265 -8.17 -10.51 41.98
C GLY A 265 -7.46 -10.79 43.30
N THR A 266 -6.23 -11.34 43.27
CA THR A 266 -5.42 -11.49 44.49
C THR A 266 -5.02 -10.15 45.10
N LEU A 267 -4.68 -9.15 44.29
CA LEU A 267 -4.36 -7.80 44.80
C LEU A 267 -5.55 -7.13 45.46
N VAL A 268 -6.74 -7.27 44.87
CA VAL A 268 -8.00 -6.76 45.44
C VAL A 268 -8.33 -7.49 46.74
N ARG A 269 -8.25 -8.83 46.75
CA ARG A 269 -8.53 -9.64 47.95
C ARG A 269 -7.59 -9.32 49.10
N ASP A 270 -6.30 -9.13 48.81
CA ASP A 270 -5.28 -8.88 49.81
C ASP A 270 -5.25 -7.40 50.25
N GLY A 271 -6.12 -6.55 49.70
CA GLY A 271 -6.22 -5.12 50.05
C GLY A 271 -4.95 -4.34 49.71
N THR A 272 -4.21 -4.76 48.67
CA THR A 272 -2.93 -4.15 48.32
C THR A 272 -3.14 -2.71 47.88
N ILE A 273 -2.37 -1.78 48.45
CA ILE A 273 -2.44 -0.36 48.12
C ILE A 273 -1.63 -0.09 46.86
N ASN A 274 -2.26 0.56 45.88
CA ASN A 274 -1.53 1.07 44.73
C ASN A 274 -0.65 2.24 45.18
N SER A 275 0.67 2.06 45.12
CA SER A 275 1.66 3.07 45.52
C SER A 275 1.55 4.40 44.76
N TRP A 276 0.97 4.39 43.55
CA TRP A 276 0.79 5.60 42.73
C TRP A 276 -0.42 6.43 43.15
N THR A 277 -1.55 5.78 43.42
CA THR A 277 -2.81 6.47 43.77
C THR A 277 -3.01 6.61 45.28
N GLY A 278 -2.33 5.79 46.09
CA GLY A 278 -2.48 5.76 47.54
C GLY A 278 -3.76 5.05 48.03
N VAL A 279 -4.49 4.39 47.13
CA VAL A 279 -5.79 3.74 47.40
C VAL A 279 -5.66 2.22 47.17
N PRO A 280 -6.36 1.34 47.92
CA PRO A 280 -6.40 -0.09 47.61
C PRO A 280 -6.91 -0.37 46.21
N TYR A 281 -6.39 -1.42 45.58
CA TYR A 281 -6.90 -1.88 44.29
C TYR A 281 -8.37 -2.29 44.39
N THR A 282 -9.17 -1.82 43.43
CA THR A 282 -10.58 -2.16 43.30
C THR A 282 -10.81 -3.06 42.08
N GLY A 283 -11.96 -3.75 42.04
CA GLY A 283 -12.33 -4.60 40.90
C GLY A 283 -12.41 -3.83 39.58
N GLY A 284 -12.92 -2.60 39.61
CA GLY A 284 -12.98 -1.71 38.46
C GLY A 284 -11.61 -1.26 37.98
N ASP A 285 -10.64 -1.03 38.88
CA ASP A 285 -9.25 -0.73 38.47
C ASP A 285 -8.64 -1.90 37.68
N ILE A 286 -8.86 -3.14 38.13
CA ILE A 286 -8.35 -4.33 37.42
C ILE A 286 -8.94 -4.42 36.01
N ILE A 287 -10.25 -4.20 35.88
CA ILE A 287 -10.94 -4.24 34.59
C ILE A 287 -10.49 -3.09 33.67
N ALA A 288 -10.31 -1.88 34.21
CA ALA A 288 -9.80 -0.73 33.46
C ALA A 288 -8.39 -0.99 32.93
N VAL A 289 -7.48 -1.52 33.76
CA VAL A 289 -6.11 -1.89 33.35
C VAL A 289 -6.17 -2.98 32.28
N PHE A 290 -6.97 -4.02 32.49
CA PHE A 290 -7.11 -5.13 31.55
C PHE A 290 -7.53 -4.65 30.14
N PHE A 291 -8.62 -3.87 30.05
CA PHE A 291 -9.07 -3.36 28.75
C PHE A 291 -8.12 -2.34 28.14
N SER A 292 -7.49 -1.48 28.96
CA SER A 292 -6.55 -0.46 28.46
C SER A 292 -5.30 -1.08 27.83
N VAL A 293 -4.70 -2.08 28.50
CA VAL A 293 -3.54 -2.81 27.98
C VAL A 293 -3.92 -3.71 26.81
N LEU A 294 -5.10 -4.35 26.85
CA LEU A 294 -5.62 -5.12 25.72
C LEU A 294 -5.75 -4.26 24.45
N MET A 295 -6.37 -3.08 24.57
CA MET A 295 -6.50 -2.15 23.46
C MET A 295 -5.13 -1.63 23.00
N ALA A 296 -4.18 -1.46 23.91
CA ALA A 296 -2.84 -1.04 23.53
C ALA A 296 -2.11 -2.09 22.68
N THR A 297 -2.14 -3.35 23.10
CA THR A 297 -1.57 -4.47 22.34
C THR A 297 -2.27 -4.63 20.99
N PHE A 298 -3.59 -4.48 20.94
CA PHE A 298 -4.35 -4.50 19.69
C PHE A 298 -3.97 -3.34 18.76
N GLY A 299 -3.81 -2.13 19.31
CA GLY A 299 -3.38 -0.95 18.57
C GLY A 299 -2.01 -1.13 17.93
N LEU A 300 -1.03 -1.64 18.69
CA LEU A 300 0.29 -1.98 18.14
C LEU A 300 0.21 -2.99 17.00
N GLY A 301 -0.61 -4.05 17.16
CA GLY A 301 -0.81 -5.04 16.11
C GLY A 301 -1.40 -4.44 14.83
N GLN A 302 -2.41 -3.58 14.96
CA GLN A 302 -3.07 -2.92 13.83
C GLN A 302 -2.27 -1.75 13.22
N ALA A 303 -1.21 -1.30 13.87
CA ALA A 303 -0.27 -0.33 13.30
C ALA A 303 0.67 -0.95 12.25
N MET A 304 0.82 -2.29 12.21
CA MET A 304 1.74 -2.97 11.29
C MET A 304 1.32 -2.94 9.81
N PRO A 305 0.06 -3.26 9.41
CA PRO A 305 -0.33 -3.26 8.00
C PRO A 305 -0.14 -1.92 7.28
N PRO A 306 -0.46 -0.74 7.87
CA PRO A 306 -0.16 0.55 7.25
C PRO A 306 1.32 0.76 6.88
N ILE A 307 2.25 0.27 7.69
CA ILE A 307 3.70 0.41 7.41
C ILE A 307 4.07 -0.26 6.08
N GLN A 308 3.51 -1.45 5.81
CA GLN A 308 3.75 -2.15 4.54
C GLN A 308 3.23 -1.33 3.35
N ILE A 309 2.03 -0.76 3.49
CA ILE A 309 1.44 0.11 2.46
C ILE A 309 2.30 1.34 2.21
N PHE A 310 2.89 1.95 3.24
CA PHE A 310 3.81 3.08 3.07
C PHE A 310 5.05 2.71 2.27
N GLN A 311 5.62 1.51 2.47
CA GLN A 311 6.77 1.07 1.69
C GLN A 311 6.42 0.79 0.23
N ILE A 312 5.27 0.13 -0.03
CA ILE A 312 4.77 -0.10 -1.38
C ILE A 312 4.52 1.22 -2.11
N GLY A 313 3.86 2.18 -1.44
CA GLY A 313 3.63 3.51 -1.99
C GLY A 313 4.92 4.27 -2.30
N LYS A 314 5.94 4.20 -1.43
CA LYS A 314 7.26 4.80 -1.70
C LYS A 314 7.97 4.19 -2.91
N ALA A 315 7.88 2.86 -3.07
CA ALA A 315 8.48 2.17 -4.21
C ALA A 315 7.79 2.58 -5.52
N SER A 316 6.46 2.56 -5.56
CA SER A 316 5.67 3.02 -6.71
C SER A 316 5.88 4.50 -7.02
N ALA A 317 5.97 5.37 -6.01
CA ALA A 317 6.29 6.78 -6.21
C ALA A 317 7.67 6.99 -6.83
N GLY A 318 8.65 6.14 -6.50
CA GLY A 318 10.00 6.22 -7.06
C GLY A 318 10.03 6.06 -8.58
N GLU A 319 9.29 5.08 -9.10
CA GLU A 319 9.21 4.88 -10.54
C GLU A 319 8.47 6.04 -11.23
N ILE A 320 7.37 6.50 -10.64
CA ILE A 320 6.61 7.63 -11.19
C ILE A 320 7.46 8.91 -11.19
N TYR A 321 8.19 9.20 -10.11
CA TYR A 321 9.00 10.41 -9.99
C TYR A 321 10.20 10.38 -10.92
N ARG A 322 10.78 9.21 -11.19
CA ARG A 322 11.84 9.05 -12.18
C ARG A 322 11.39 9.52 -13.57
N VAL A 323 10.19 9.10 -14.01
CA VAL A 323 9.63 9.52 -15.31
C VAL A 323 9.31 11.02 -15.33
N ILE A 324 8.87 11.59 -14.20
CA ILE A 324 8.50 13.02 -14.12
C ILE A 324 9.73 13.94 -14.05
N ASP A 325 10.77 13.55 -13.31
CA ASP A 325 11.86 14.46 -12.94
C ASP A 325 13.20 14.14 -13.63
N GLU A 326 13.50 12.85 -13.89
CA GLU A 326 14.85 12.41 -14.29
C GLU A 326 14.93 12.05 -15.79
N GLU A 327 13.87 11.50 -16.36
CA GLU A 327 13.82 11.13 -17.77
C GLU A 327 13.42 12.33 -18.63
N VAL A 328 14.39 13.22 -18.85
CA VAL A 328 14.23 14.34 -19.80
C VAL A 328 14.42 13.79 -21.22
N PRO A 329 13.45 13.99 -22.13
CA PRO A 329 13.57 13.52 -23.51
C PRO A 329 14.75 14.21 -24.19
N ILE A 330 15.55 13.45 -24.93
CA ILE A 330 16.71 14.00 -25.67
C ILE A 330 16.20 14.91 -26.80
N ILE A 331 15.12 14.47 -27.44
CA ILE A 331 14.44 15.22 -28.48
C ILE A 331 13.24 15.94 -27.87
N GLU A 332 13.28 17.27 -27.87
CA GLU A 332 12.14 18.07 -27.43
C GLU A 332 10.90 17.82 -28.30
N THR A 333 9.87 17.24 -27.69
CA THR A 333 8.55 17.12 -28.30
C THR A 333 7.84 18.48 -28.35
N SER A 334 6.92 18.64 -29.30
CA SER A 334 6.10 19.86 -29.43
C SER A 334 5.31 20.17 -28.15
N ILE A 335 4.92 19.13 -27.41
CA ILE A 335 4.21 19.21 -26.13
C ILE A 335 5.15 19.77 -25.04
N ALA A 336 6.38 19.27 -24.93
CA ALA A 336 7.39 19.78 -24.01
C ALA A 336 7.74 21.27 -24.26
N ARG A 337 7.70 21.69 -25.53
CA ARG A 337 7.91 23.09 -25.94
C ARG A 337 6.74 24.01 -25.58
N GLN A 338 5.51 23.50 -25.58
CA GLN A 338 4.32 24.27 -25.16
C GLN A 338 4.21 24.44 -23.65
N THR A 339 4.62 23.44 -22.86
CA THR A 339 4.63 23.50 -21.39
C THR A 339 5.74 24.41 -20.85
N THR A 340 6.89 24.48 -21.51
CA THR A 340 7.97 25.42 -21.14
C THR A 340 7.60 26.88 -21.47
N SER A 341 7.02 27.13 -22.65
CA SER A 341 6.61 28.48 -23.10
C SER A 341 5.41 29.08 -22.36
N THR A 342 4.62 28.30 -21.62
CA THR A 342 3.56 28.84 -20.75
C THR A 342 4.11 29.46 -19.46
N THR A 343 5.35 29.13 -19.07
CA THR A 343 5.99 29.67 -17.86
C THR A 343 6.86 30.89 -18.16
N SER A 344 7.32 31.04 -19.40
CA SER A 344 8.06 32.19 -19.92
C SER A 344 7.15 32.99 -20.85
N SER A 345 6.62 34.11 -20.33
CA SER A 345 5.88 35.12 -21.09
C SER A 345 6.81 35.87 -22.07
N SER A 346 7.41 35.16 -23.01
CA SER A 346 8.09 35.74 -24.17
C SER A 346 7.29 35.37 -25.41
N SER A 347 6.47 36.31 -25.86
CA SER A 347 5.82 36.29 -27.15
C SER A 347 6.89 36.35 -28.26
N THR A 348 7.51 35.22 -28.58
CA THR A 348 8.28 35.10 -29.81
C THR A 348 7.30 35.06 -30.98
N PRO A 349 7.50 35.90 -32.02
CA PRO A 349 6.66 35.88 -33.21
C PRO A 349 6.73 34.48 -33.86
N PRO A 350 5.66 34.05 -34.57
CA PRO A 350 5.68 32.79 -35.29
C PRO A 350 6.90 32.78 -36.24
N PRO A 351 7.68 31.68 -36.29
CA PRO A 351 8.81 31.58 -37.19
C PRO A 351 8.33 31.83 -38.63
N PRO A 352 9.15 32.50 -39.47
CA PRO A 352 8.80 32.72 -40.86
C PRO A 352 8.53 31.38 -41.56
N PRO A 353 7.68 31.36 -42.61
CA PRO A 353 7.38 30.13 -43.33
C PRO A 353 8.68 29.49 -43.84
N VAL A 354 8.99 28.31 -43.32
CA VAL A 354 10.20 27.57 -43.67
C VAL A 354 10.05 27.08 -45.11
N SER A 355 10.82 27.65 -46.03
CA SER A 355 10.91 27.16 -47.42
C SER A 355 11.94 26.03 -47.46
N PHE A 356 11.48 24.79 -47.65
CA PHE A 356 12.36 23.63 -47.82
C PHE A 356 12.92 23.61 -49.25
N SER A 357 14.18 24.01 -49.45
CA SER A 357 14.86 24.00 -50.75
C SER A 357 15.58 22.68 -51.04
N LYS A 358 16.09 22.02 -50.00
CA LYS A 358 16.91 20.81 -50.09
C LYS A 358 16.87 20.04 -48.77
N LEU A 359 16.87 18.72 -48.86
CA LEU A 359 17.05 17.78 -47.77
C LEU A 359 18.28 16.93 -48.08
N SER A 360 19.18 16.78 -47.11
CA SER A 360 20.45 16.08 -47.28
C SER A 360 20.69 15.14 -46.10
N PHE A 361 21.02 13.89 -46.39
CA PHE A 361 21.67 12.97 -45.47
C PHE A 361 23.17 13.02 -45.76
N CYS A 362 23.99 13.21 -44.73
CA CYS A 362 25.44 13.35 -44.85
C CYS A 362 26.14 12.29 -43.99
N ASP A 363 26.63 11.23 -44.62
CA ASP A 363 27.39 10.13 -44.00
C ASP A 363 26.72 9.57 -42.73
N VAL A 364 25.39 9.48 -42.76
CA VAL A 364 24.58 9.16 -41.58
C VAL A 364 24.82 7.72 -41.15
N CYS A 365 25.19 7.56 -39.88
CA CYS A 365 25.23 6.29 -39.18
C CYS A 365 24.15 6.24 -38.10
N PHE A 366 23.43 5.12 -38.01
CA PHE A 366 22.37 4.96 -37.01
C PHE A 366 22.22 3.53 -36.51
N THR A 367 21.95 3.44 -35.21
CA THR A 367 21.69 2.21 -34.46
C THR A 367 20.50 2.47 -33.52
N TYR A 368 19.50 1.58 -33.52
CA TYR A 368 18.38 1.71 -32.60
C TYR A 368 18.85 1.45 -31.15
N PRO A 369 18.43 2.26 -30.17
CA PRO A 369 18.80 2.05 -28.76
C PRO A 369 18.35 0.70 -28.19
N SER A 370 17.27 0.11 -28.73
CA SER A 370 16.76 -1.22 -28.35
C SER A 370 17.61 -2.38 -28.86
N ARG A 371 18.50 -2.14 -29.84
CA ARG A 371 19.40 -3.14 -30.44
C ARG A 371 20.77 -2.51 -30.73
N PRO A 372 21.56 -2.21 -29.68
CA PRO A 372 22.83 -1.48 -29.81
C PRO A 372 23.88 -2.25 -30.64
N ASP A 373 23.75 -3.58 -30.74
CA ASP A 373 24.71 -4.43 -31.44
C ASP A 373 24.52 -4.46 -32.96
N VAL A 374 23.44 -3.85 -33.49
CA VAL A 374 23.10 -3.90 -34.91
C VAL A 374 23.00 -2.50 -35.48
N GLN A 375 24.03 -2.09 -36.21
CA GLN A 375 24.01 -0.86 -36.99
C GLN A 375 23.10 -1.02 -38.21
N VAL A 376 22.12 -0.11 -38.35
CA VAL A 376 21.10 -0.18 -39.41
C VAL A 376 21.47 0.69 -40.60
N LEU A 377 22.03 1.89 -40.35
CA LEU A 377 22.55 2.77 -41.40
C LEU A 377 24.05 2.95 -41.21
N SER A 378 24.80 2.83 -42.29
CA SER A 378 26.26 2.94 -42.30
C SER A 378 26.71 3.87 -43.43
N ASN A 379 27.14 5.09 -43.07
CA ASN A 379 27.63 6.14 -43.97
C ASN A 379 26.66 6.43 -45.14
N VAL A 380 25.39 6.66 -44.84
CA VAL A 380 24.37 6.92 -45.86
C VAL A 380 24.34 8.40 -46.23
N SER A 381 24.59 8.70 -47.52
CA SER A 381 24.61 10.05 -48.08
C SER A 381 23.68 10.17 -49.29
N PHE A 382 22.74 11.11 -49.27
CA PHE A 382 21.91 11.44 -50.44
C PHE A 382 21.25 12.82 -50.32
N ASP A 383 20.85 13.38 -51.46
CA ASP A 383 20.20 14.69 -51.57
C ASP A 383 18.83 14.58 -52.23
N ILE A 384 17.84 15.27 -51.67
CA ILE A 384 16.48 15.42 -52.22
C ILE A 384 16.19 16.91 -52.40
N THR A 385 15.90 17.32 -53.63
CA THR A 385 15.57 18.72 -53.97
C THR A 385 14.06 18.94 -54.07
N THR A 386 13.61 20.18 -53.91
CA THR A 386 12.19 20.52 -53.98
C THR A 386 11.55 20.08 -55.30
N GLY A 387 10.41 19.39 -55.23
CA GLY A 387 9.68 18.88 -56.39
C GLY A 387 10.13 17.49 -56.87
N MET A 388 11.22 16.96 -56.34
CA MET A 388 11.69 15.60 -56.64
C MET A 388 10.83 14.56 -55.92
N LYS A 389 10.50 13.47 -56.61
CA LYS A 389 9.89 12.27 -56.01
C LYS A 389 10.95 11.17 -55.94
N VAL A 390 11.24 10.70 -54.72
CA VAL A 390 12.25 9.68 -54.46
C VAL A 390 11.56 8.44 -53.88
N ALA A 391 11.97 7.25 -54.35
CA ALA A 391 11.50 5.97 -53.84
C ALA A 391 12.67 5.19 -53.24
N PHE A 392 12.53 4.73 -52.01
CA PHE A 392 13.50 3.86 -51.35
C PHE A 392 13.11 2.39 -51.56
N VAL A 393 13.97 1.63 -52.23
CA VAL A 393 13.75 0.20 -52.54
C VAL A 393 14.93 -0.62 -52.00
N GLY A 394 14.63 -1.80 -51.48
CA GLY A 394 15.65 -2.70 -50.93
C GLY A 394 15.04 -3.84 -50.13
N GLU A 395 15.85 -4.82 -49.76
CA GLU A 395 15.44 -5.99 -48.97
C GLU A 395 14.95 -5.63 -47.55
N SER A 396 14.25 -6.55 -46.89
CA SER A 396 13.82 -6.33 -45.49
C SER A 396 15.03 -6.04 -44.60
N GLY A 397 14.93 -5.04 -43.72
CA GLY A 397 16.03 -4.63 -42.84
C GLY A 397 17.04 -3.64 -43.44
N SER A 398 16.93 -3.26 -44.72
CA SER A 398 17.85 -2.31 -45.37
C SER A 398 17.76 -0.85 -44.91
N GLY A 399 17.12 -0.55 -43.77
CA GLY A 399 17.03 0.80 -43.20
C GLY A 399 16.01 1.76 -43.83
N LYS A 400 15.15 1.32 -44.76
CA LYS A 400 14.16 2.19 -45.44
C LYS A 400 13.24 2.95 -44.47
N SER A 401 12.63 2.25 -43.52
CA SER A 401 11.75 2.87 -42.52
C SER A 401 12.52 3.73 -41.53
N THR A 402 13.79 3.40 -41.29
CA THR A 402 14.69 4.15 -40.42
C THR A 402 15.01 5.53 -41.00
N VAL A 403 15.20 5.64 -42.32
CA VAL A 403 15.34 6.95 -43.00
C VAL A 403 14.12 7.83 -42.73
N MET A 404 12.91 7.27 -42.83
CA MET A 404 11.68 8.02 -42.53
C MET A 404 11.60 8.44 -41.05
N ALA A 405 11.96 7.55 -40.12
CA ALA A 405 11.96 7.85 -38.69
C ALA A 405 12.97 8.97 -38.31
N LEU A 406 14.13 9.02 -38.97
CA LEU A 406 15.11 10.09 -38.81
C LEU A 406 14.63 11.41 -39.42
N LEU A 407 13.91 11.35 -40.55
CA LEU A 407 13.29 12.53 -41.17
C LEU A 407 12.20 13.16 -40.31
N GLU A 408 11.39 12.33 -39.67
CA GLU A 408 10.39 12.76 -38.67
C GLU A 408 11.06 13.15 -37.34
N ARG A 409 12.38 12.94 -37.23
CA ARG A 409 13.21 13.18 -36.05
C ARG A 409 12.68 12.47 -34.80
N PHE A 410 12.25 11.23 -34.96
CA PHE A 410 11.94 10.34 -33.83
C PHE A 410 13.20 9.84 -33.11
N TYR A 411 14.33 9.85 -33.82
CA TYR A 411 15.65 9.55 -33.28
C TYR A 411 16.66 10.53 -33.86
N ASP A 412 17.73 10.80 -33.11
CA ASP A 412 18.90 11.49 -33.64
C ASP A 412 19.90 10.46 -34.18
N PRO A 413 20.63 10.78 -35.27
CA PRO A 413 21.68 9.91 -35.80
C PRO A 413 22.84 9.79 -34.80
N VAL A 414 23.57 8.67 -34.86
CA VAL A 414 24.78 8.47 -34.04
C VAL A 414 25.92 9.37 -34.56
N SER A 415 25.98 9.54 -35.88
CA SER A 415 26.88 10.49 -36.56
C SER A 415 26.31 10.89 -37.93
N GLY A 416 26.76 12.02 -38.45
CA GLY A 416 26.39 12.53 -39.78
C GLY A 416 25.49 13.76 -39.74
#